data_AF-A0A9X8VG33-F1
#
_entry.id   AF-A0A9X8VG33-F1
#
_cell.length_a   1.000
_cell.length_b   1.000
_cell.length_c   1.000
_cell.angle_alpha   90.00
_cell.angle_beta   90.00
_cell.angle_gamma   90.00
#
_symmetry.space_group_name_H-M   'P 1'
#
loop_
_entity.id
_entity.type
_entity.pdbx_description
1 polymer ?
#
loop_
_entity_poly.entity_id
_entity_poly.type
_entity_poly.pdbx_seq_one_letter_code
_entity_poly.pdbx_strand_id
1 'polypeptide(L)'
;LANFPQHALAQRQMARPGGMLAFELRGGMRAGIRFLNALQLILRAVSLGDCESLAQHPASMTHSAYTPEERKRHHISEGLVRLSAGLEAFDDLQADILQALA
;
A
#
# COMPACT_ATOMS: atom_id res chain seq x y z
N LEU A 1 -2.59 12.70 5.08
CA LEU A 1 -2.77 13.80 4.11
C LEU A 1 -3.83 14.76 4.64
N ALA A 2 -3.74 16.06 4.36
CA ALA A 2 -4.68 17.07 4.87
C ALA A 2 -6.13 16.85 4.37
N ASN A 3 -6.29 16.23 3.20
CA ASN A 3 -7.57 15.87 2.59
C ASN A 3 -8.13 14.51 3.05
N PHE A 4 -7.50 13.82 4.01
CA PHE A 4 -8.03 12.55 4.52
C PHE A 4 -9.20 12.82 5.49
N PRO A 5 -10.37 12.14 5.37
CA PRO A 5 -11.56 12.48 6.15
C PRO A 5 -11.35 12.48 7.67
N GLN A 6 -10.49 11.59 8.18
CA GLN A 6 -10.16 11.49 9.60
C GLN A 6 -8.85 12.20 9.96
N HIS A 7 -8.32 13.11 9.13
CA HIS A 7 -7.06 13.81 9.41
C HIS A 7 -7.08 14.55 10.76
N ALA A 8 -8.14 15.32 11.03
CA ALA A 8 -8.31 16.03 12.30
C ALA A 8 -8.41 15.09 13.50
N LEU A 9 -9.04 13.93 13.34
CA LEU A 9 -9.11 12.90 14.39
C LEU A 9 -7.73 12.30 14.66
N ALA A 10 -6.99 11.95 13.59
CA ALA A 10 -5.63 11.43 13.69
C ALA A 10 -4.69 12.40 14.43
N GLN A 11 -4.76 13.70 14.13
CA GLN A 11 -3.98 14.74 14.83
C GLN A 11 -4.30 14.83 16.32
N ARG A 12 -5.55 14.58 16.74
CA ARG A 12 -5.93 14.62 18.16
C ARG A 12 -5.47 13.39 18.95
N GLN A 13 -5.42 12.21 18.33
CA GLN A 13 -5.26 10.93 19.04
C GLN A 13 -3.93 10.22 18.80
N MET A 14 -3.19 10.57 17.73
CA MET A 14 -1.94 9.92 17.35
C MET A 14 -0.76 10.89 17.53
N ALA A 15 0.34 10.42 18.10
CA ALA A 15 1.57 11.22 18.18
C ALA A 15 2.16 11.51 16.78
N ARG A 16 2.06 10.55 15.85
CA ARG A 16 2.52 10.60 14.45
C ARG A 16 1.64 9.70 13.57
N PRO A 17 1.55 9.93 12.24
CA PRO A 17 0.64 9.19 11.35
C PRO A 17 1.01 7.72 11.09
N GLY A 18 2.23 7.28 11.42
CA GLY A 18 2.72 5.91 11.15
C GLY A 18 3.25 5.70 9.72
N GLY A 19 3.80 4.51 9.46
CA GLY A 19 4.41 4.12 8.17
C GLY A 19 3.49 3.32 7.23
N MET A 20 2.21 3.17 7.57
CA MET A 20 1.25 2.41 6.76
C MET A 20 0.54 3.33 5.77
N LEU A 21 0.62 2.98 4.49
CA LEU A 21 -0.03 3.71 3.40
C LEU A 21 -0.84 2.74 2.54
N ALA A 22 -1.94 3.24 1.97
CA ALA A 22 -2.72 2.52 0.97
C ALA A 22 -3.08 3.47 -0.17
N PHE A 23 -2.97 3.00 -1.40
CA PHE A 23 -3.32 3.76 -2.60
C PHE A 23 -3.86 2.83 -3.68
N GLU A 24 -4.60 3.38 -4.63
CA GLU A 24 -5.23 2.61 -5.71
C GLU A 24 -4.60 2.93 -7.06
N LEU A 25 -4.27 1.88 -7.81
CA LEU A 25 -3.78 1.98 -9.17
C LEU A 25 -4.93 1.88 -10.18
N ARG A 26 -4.93 2.79 -11.15
CA ARG A 26 -5.81 2.68 -12.33
C ARG A 26 -5.42 1.44 -13.13
N GLY A 27 -6.42 0.69 -13.59
CA GLY A 27 -6.22 -0.58 -14.32
C GLY A 27 -6.40 -1.84 -13.47
N GLY A 28 -6.78 -1.70 -12.19
CA GLY A 28 -7.22 -2.80 -11.33
C GLY A 28 -6.14 -3.86 -11.08
N MET A 29 -6.56 -5.12 -10.96
CA MET A 29 -5.72 -6.26 -10.52
C MET A 29 -4.43 -6.36 -11.34
N ARG A 30 -4.54 -6.22 -12.66
CA ARG A 30 -3.39 -6.32 -13.56
C ARG A 30 -2.38 -5.20 -13.32
N ALA A 31 -2.83 -3.98 -12.99
CA ALA A 31 -1.94 -2.87 -12.66
C ALA A 31 -1.24 -3.09 -11.32
N GLY A 32 -1.97 -3.54 -10.30
CA GLY A 32 -1.41 -3.92 -8.99
C GLY A 32 -0.32 -4.98 -9.10
N ILE A 33 -0.58 -6.06 -9.84
CA ILE A 33 0.39 -7.14 -10.06
C ILE A 33 1.64 -6.63 -10.81
N ARG A 34 1.46 -5.83 -11.87
CA ARG A 34 2.61 -5.27 -12.62
C ARG A 34 3.48 -4.38 -11.75
N PHE A 35 2.86 -3.46 -11.01
CA PHE A 35 3.56 -2.57 -10.08
C PHE A 35 4.40 -3.37 -9.08
N LEU A 36 3.79 -4.35 -8.38
CA LEU A 36 4.52 -5.15 -7.39
C LEU A 36 5.65 -6.00 -7.99
N ASN A 37 5.50 -6.45 -9.23
CA ASN A 37 6.56 -7.21 -9.93
C ASN A 37 7.69 -6.31 -10.43
N ALA A 38 7.45 -5.00 -10.58
CA ALA A 38 8.44 -4.04 -11.05
C ALA A 38 9.30 -3.47 -9.91
N LEU A 39 8.83 -3.52 -8.65
CA LEU A 39 9.60 -3.08 -7.47
C LEU A 39 10.94 -3.82 -7.37
N GLN A 40 12.00 -3.08 -7.07
CA GLN A 40 13.38 -3.56 -7.01
C GLN A 40 13.97 -3.45 -5.60
N LEU A 41 13.47 -2.54 -4.77
CA LEU A 41 13.91 -2.32 -3.40
C LEU A 41 12.83 -2.79 -2.40
N ILE A 42 11.60 -2.32 -2.59
CA ILE A 42 10.47 -2.64 -1.72
C ILE A 42 10.06 -4.11 -1.93
N LEU A 43 10.06 -4.90 -0.87
CA LEU A 43 9.80 -6.34 -0.98
C LEU A 43 8.31 -6.62 -1.12
N ARG A 44 7.98 -7.50 -2.08
CA ARG A 44 6.63 -8.06 -2.22
C ARG A 44 6.42 -9.18 -1.21
N ALA A 45 5.96 -8.84 -0.01
CA ALA A 45 5.73 -9.80 1.07
C ALA A 45 4.42 -9.56 1.83
N VAL A 46 3.94 -10.61 2.47
CA VAL A 46 2.92 -10.52 3.52
C VAL A 46 3.64 -10.21 4.84
N SER A 47 3.17 -9.20 5.57
CA SER A 47 3.58 -8.69 6.91
C SER A 47 3.53 -7.15 6.89
N LEU A 48 3.97 -6.49 7.96
CA LEU A 48 4.09 -5.04 8.12
C LEU A 48 4.95 -4.68 9.34
N GLY A 49 5.52 -3.49 9.35
CA GLY A 49 6.12 -2.86 10.53
C GLY A 49 7.58 -3.22 10.84
N ASP A 50 8.29 -3.87 9.92
CA ASP A 50 9.73 -4.13 10.05
C ASP A 50 10.57 -2.95 9.54
N CYS A 51 11.90 -3.07 9.63
CA CYS A 51 12.85 -2.08 9.12
C CYS A 51 12.86 -2.01 7.60
N GLU A 52 12.55 -3.10 6.91
CA GLU A 52 12.40 -3.15 5.47
C GLU A 52 11.01 -2.71 4.99
N SER A 53 10.98 -2.06 3.84
CA SER A 53 9.74 -1.65 3.17
C SER A 53 9.08 -2.86 2.51
N LEU A 54 7.79 -3.04 2.80
CA LEU A 54 6.97 -4.13 2.26
C LEU A 54 5.76 -3.59 1.49
N ALA A 55 5.51 -4.11 0.30
CA ALA A 55 4.31 -3.82 -0.47
C ALA A 55 3.52 -5.09 -0.81
N GLN A 56 2.19 -4.97 -0.82
CA GLN A 56 1.31 -6.07 -1.21
C GLN A 56 0.04 -5.59 -1.91
N HIS A 57 -0.59 -6.51 -2.63
CA HIS A 57 -1.87 -6.32 -3.31
C HIS A 57 -2.94 -7.09 -2.53
N PRO A 58 -3.74 -6.43 -1.66
CA PRO A 58 -4.58 -7.13 -0.70
C PRO A 58 -5.57 -8.10 -1.35
N ALA A 59 -6.18 -7.75 -2.47
CA ALA A 59 -7.19 -8.58 -3.14
C ALA A 59 -6.62 -9.91 -3.69
N SER A 60 -5.32 -9.99 -4.01
CA SER A 60 -4.67 -11.23 -4.46
C SER A 60 -3.79 -11.90 -3.40
N MET A 61 -3.65 -11.29 -2.22
CA MET A 61 -2.76 -11.77 -1.15
C MET A 61 -3.54 -11.91 0.16
N THR A 62 -3.36 -10.97 1.10
CA THR A 62 -3.89 -11.05 2.46
C THR A 62 -5.41 -11.15 2.58
N HIS A 63 -6.15 -10.66 1.59
CA HIS A 63 -7.62 -10.65 1.58
C HIS A 63 -8.18 -11.48 0.41
N SER A 64 -7.38 -12.40 -0.14
CA SER A 64 -7.79 -13.31 -1.21
C SER A 64 -8.89 -14.28 -0.78
N ALA A 65 -9.01 -14.58 0.52
CA ALA A 65 -10.06 -15.43 1.08
C ALA A 65 -11.46 -14.79 1.05
N TYR A 66 -11.56 -13.47 0.88
CA TYR A 66 -12.85 -12.77 0.78
C TYR A 66 -13.42 -12.86 -0.63
N THR A 67 -14.74 -13.01 -0.71
CA THR A 67 -15.48 -12.87 -1.96
C THR A 67 -15.31 -11.45 -2.53
N PRO A 68 -15.48 -11.26 -3.86
CA PRO A 68 -15.46 -9.93 -4.46
C PRO A 68 -16.42 -8.94 -3.80
N GLU A 69 -17.60 -9.40 -3.38
CA GLU A 69 -18.63 -8.61 -2.72
C GLU A 69 -18.19 -8.14 -1.32
N GLU A 70 -17.58 -9.02 -0.53
CA GLU A 70 -17.01 -8.69 0.78
C GLU A 70 -15.86 -7.70 0.64
N ARG A 71 -14.94 -7.94 -0.30
CA ARG A 71 -13.85 -6.98 -0.59
C ARG A 71 -14.38 -5.60 -0.93
N LYS A 72 -15.39 -5.53 -1.81
CA LYS A 72 -16.05 -4.27 -2.17
C LYS A 72 -16.71 -3.58 -0.97
N ARG A 73 -17.37 -4.34 -0.09
CA ARG A 73 -17.98 -3.80 1.15
C ARG A 73 -16.94 -3.19 2.09
N HIS A 74 -15.73 -3.73 2.11
CA HIS A 74 -14.61 -3.22 2.91
C HIS A 74 -13.71 -2.23 2.17
N HIS A 75 -14.12 -1.74 1.00
CA HIS A 75 -13.33 -0.82 0.17
C HIS A 75 -11.96 -1.37 -0.25
N ILE A 76 -11.87 -2.70 -0.41
CA ILE A 76 -10.70 -3.38 -0.97
C ILE A 76 -10.92 -3.50 -2.47
N SER A 77 -10.46 -2.50 -3.22
CA SER A 77 -10.55 -2.53 -4.68
C SER A 77 -9.52 -3.50 -5.28
N GLU A 78 -9.78 -3.90 -6.52
CA GLU A 78 -8.87 -4.73 -7.31
C GLU A 78 -7.57 -3.98 -7.67
N GLY A 79 -7.48 -2.66 -7.46
CA GLY A 79 -6.26 -1.88 -7.70
C GLY A 79 -5.53 -1.46 -6.43
N LEU A 80 -6.01 -1.89 -5.26
CA LEU A 80 -5.49 -1.45 -3.98
C LEU A 80 -4.08 -2.01 -3.75
N VAL A 81 -3.16 -1.15 -3.37
CA VAL A 81 -1.82 -1.49 -2.91
C VAL A 81 -1.67 -1.00 -1.47
N ARG A 82 -1.13 -1.86 -0.60
CA ARG A 82 -0.74 -1.48 0.77
C ARG A 82 0.77 -1.46 0.86
N LEU A 83 1.32 -0.35 1.33
CA LEU A 83 2.74 -0.15 1.62
C LEU A 83 2.94 -0.05 3.13
N SER A 84 3.87 -0.83 3.65
CA SER A 84 4.49 -0.64 4.96
C SER A 84 5.86 -0.03 4.70
N ALA A 85 6.00 1.27 4.91
CA ALA A 85 7.27 1.96 4.72
C ALA A 85 8.23 1.61 5.87
N GLY A 86 9.41 1.12 5.49
CA GLY A 86 10.53 0.82 6.38
C GLY A 86 11.37 2.05 6.70
N LEU A 87 12.66 1.82 6.93
CA LEU A 87 13.63 2.83 7.37
C LEU A 87 14.68 3.15 6.31
N GLU A 88 14.48 2.72 5.07
CA GLU A 88 15.35 3.07 3.95
C GLU A 88 15.35 4.59 3.67
N ALA A 89 16.35 5.06 2.91
CA ALA A 89 16.39 6.45 2.51
C ALA A 89 15.17 6.82 1.65
N PHE A 90 14.60 8.00 1.91
CA PHE A 90 13.40 8.46 1.22
C PHE A 90 13.58 8.49 -0.30
N ASP A 91 14.73 8.96 -0.78
CA ASP A 91 15.01 9.08 -2.22
C ASP A 91 15.05 7.71 -2.91
N ASP A 92 15.54 6.67 -2.22
CA ASP A 92 15.58 5.31 -2.75
C ASP A 92 14.17 4.70 -2.84
N LEU A 93 13.35 4.89 -1.80
CA LEU A 93 11.94 4.47 -1.80
C LEU A 93 11.13 5.21 -2.88
N GLN A 94 11.36 6.51 -3.03
CA GLN A 94 10.71 7.31 -4.04
C GLN A 94 11.10 6.83 -5.44
N ALA A 95 12.39 6.61 -5.69
CA ALA A 95 12.88 6.13 -6.97
C ALA A 95 12.29 4.77 -7.34
N ASP A 96 12.23 3.83 -6.39
CA ASP A 96 11.68 2.50 -6.62
C ASP A 96 10.16 2.52 -6.92
N ILE A 97 9.42 3.36 -6.21
CA ILE A 97 7.97 3.53 -6.47
C ILE A 97 7.74 4.19 -7.83
N LEU A 98 8.48 5.25 -8.16
CA LEU A 98 8.28 5.98 -9.41
C LEU A 98 8.64 5.14 -10.64
N GLN A 99 9.72 4.34 -10.57
CA GLN A 99 10.07 3.44 -11.68
C GLN A 99 9.04 2.31 -11.83
N ALA A 100 8.51 1.77 -10.74
CA ALA A 100 7.50 0.71 -10.79
C ALA A 100 6.12 1.20 -11.28
N LEU A 101 5.88 2.51 -11.26
CA LEU A 101 4.66 3.15 -11.77
C LEU A 101 4.69 3.47 -13.27
N ALA A 102 5.86 3.40 -13.92
CA ALA A 102 6.05 3.71 -15.34
C ALA A 102 5.41 2.66 -16.26
#